data_AF-G5J9E9-F1
#
_entry.id   AF-G5J9E9-F1
#
_cell.length_a   1.000
_cell.length_b   1.000
_cell.length_c   1.000
_cell.angle_alpha   90.00
_cell.angle_beta   90.00
_cell.angle_gamma   90.00
#
_symmetry.space_group_name_H-M   'P 1'
#
loop_
_entity.id
_entity.type
_entity.pdbx_description
1 polymer ?
#
loop_
_entity_poly.entity_id
_entity_poly.type
_entity_poly.pdbx_seq_one_letter_code
_entity_poly.pdbx_strand_id
1 'polypeptide(L)'
;MLTLDVDPDNEFNWEEDALQKVYRKFDELVESASGEELSDYNLRRIGSDLEHFIRSLLQKGEISYNLKSRVLNYSMGLPKVESPETEGAYNL
;
A
#
# COMPACT_ATOMS: atom_id res chain seq x y z
N MET A 1 -7.99 -18.43 9.46
CA MET A 1 -8.67 -17.25 8.89
C MET A 1 -7.87 -16.04 9.33
N LEU A 2 -7.28 -15.30 8.39
CA LEU A 2 -6.60 -14.03 8.65
C LEU A 2 -7.55 -12.90 8.22
N THR A 3 -7.55 -11.79 8.95
CA THR A 3 -8.38 -10.62 8.66
C THR A 3 -7.46 -9.43 8.44
N LEU A 4 -7.80 -8.58 7.47
CA LEU A 4 -7.05 -7.38 7.11
C LEU A 4 -7.90 -6.14 7.36
N ASP A 5 -7.33 -5.18 8.09
CA ASP A 5 -7.81 -3.79 8.15
C ASP A 5 -6.85 -2.93 7.33
N VAL A 6 -7.32 -2.38 6.21
CA VAL A 6 -6.46 -1.81 5.15
C VAL A 6 -5.95 -0.41 5.53
N ASP A 7 -6.79 0.41 6.14
CA ASP A 7 -6.51 1.82 6.42
C ASP A 7 -7.33 2.33 7.62
N PRO A 8 -6.95 1.94 8.86
CA PRO A 8 -7.69 2.32 10.06
C PRO A 8 -7.67 3.82 10.36
N ASP A 9 -6.66 4.54 9.88
CA ASP A 9 -6.49 5.98 10.09
C ASP A 9 -7.17 6.85 9.01
N ASN A 10 -7.74 6.20 7.97
CA ASN A 10 -8.38 6.85 6.84
C ASN A 10 -7.44 7.86 6.15
N GLU A 11 -6.18 7.45 5.95
CA GLU A 11 -5.13 8.25 5.34
C GLU A 11 -5.33 8.39 3.82
N PHE A 12 -5.96 7.41 3.17
CA PHE A 12 -6.19 7.41 1.72
C PHE A 12 -7.68 7.49 1.36
N ASN A 13 -7.97 8.07 0.20
CA ASN A 13 -9.26 7.95 -0.44
C ASN A 13 -9.29 6.64 -1.23
N TRP A 14 -10.19 5.75 -0.85
CA TRP A 14 -10.35 4.43 -1.43
C TRP A 14 -11.59 4.35 -2.30
N GLU A 15 -11.40 3.99 -3.57
CA GLU A 15 -12.48 3.55 -4.46
C GLU A 15 -12.68 2.03 -4.33
N GLU A 16 -13.88 1.53 -4.63
CA GLU A 16 -14.20 0.10 -4.51
C GLU A 16 -13.24 -0.79 -5.33
N ASP A 17 -12.87 -0.37 -6.54
CA ASP A 17 -11.93 -1.11 -7.41
C ASP A 17 -10.53 -1.23 -6.78
N ALA A 18 -10.02 -0.15 -6.17
CA ALA A 18 -8.73 -0.15 -5.50
C ALA A 18 -8.74 -1.07 -4.26
N LEU A 19 -9.82 -1.05 -3.48
CA LEU A 19 -9.98 -1.97 -2.34
C LEU A 19 -10.01 -3.43 -2.79
N GLN A 20 -10.74 -3.75 -3.86
CA GLN A 20 -10.78 -5.10 -4.41
C GLN A 20 -9.41 -5.58 -4.87
N LYS A 21 -8.59 -4.70 -5.46
CA LYS A 21 -7.20 -5.00 -5.83
C LYS A 21 -6.35 -5.34 -4.60
N VAL A 22 -6.48 -4.58 -3.51
CA VAL A 22 -5.76 -4.84 -2.25
C VAL A 22 -6.17 -6.17 -1.63
N TYR A 23 -7.47 -6.47 -1.56
CA TYR A 23 -7.95 -7.75 -1.02
C TYR A 23 -7.48 -8.94 -1.84
N ARG A 24 -7.56 -8.87 -3.17
CA ARG A 24 -7.02 -9.92 -4.05
C ARG A 24 -5.52 -10.10 -3.83
N LYS A 25 -4.77 -9.00 -3.69
CA LYS A 25 -3.34 -9.08 -3.45
C LYS A 25 -3.01 -9.72 -2.12
N PHE A 26 -3.79 -9.42 -1.08
CA PHE A 26 -3.66 -10.04 0.23
C PHE A 26 -3.91 -11.56 0.16
N ASP A 27 -4.99 -11.99 -0.52
CA ASP A 27 -5.29 -13.41 -0.69
C ASP A 27 -4.17 -14.14 -1.46
N GLU A 28 -3.63 -13.54 -2.53
CA GLU A 28 -2.48 -14.08 -3.26
C GLU A 28 -1.25 -14.24 -2.35
N LEU A 29 -0.95 -13.24 -1.52
CA LEU A 29 0.21 -13.28 -0.61
C LEU A 29 0.04 -14.36 0.46
N VAL A 30 -1.16 -14.47 1.04
CA VAL A 30 -1.50 -15.51 2.04
C VAL A 30 -1.42 -16.91 1.42
N GLU A 31 -1.94 -17.10 0.20
CA GLU A 31 -1.86 -18.37 -0.52
C GLU A 31 -0.40 -18.71 -0.86
N SER A 32 0.40 -17.73 -1.28
CA SER A 32 1.83 -17.95 -1.59
C SER A 32 2.66 -18.34 -0.36
N ALA A 33 2.26 -17.90 0.83
CA ALA A 33 2.87 -18.26 2.10
C ALA A 33 2.27 -19.56 2.70
N SER A 34 1.30 -20.18 2.01
CA SER A 34 0.68 -21.43 2.46
C SER A 34 1.71 -22.55 2.50
N GLY A 35 1.94 -23.10 3.70
CA GLY A 35 2.97 -24.10 3.95
C GLY A 35 4.16 -23.57 4.75
N GLU A 36 4.28 -22.25 4.91
CA GLU A 36 5.20 -21.66 5.88
C GLU A 36 4.57 -21.62 7.29
N GLU A 37 5.41 -21.53 8.31
CA GLU A 37 4.94 -21.35 9.69
C GLU A 37 4.23 -19.99 9.81
N LEU A 38 3.09 -19.97 10.51
CA LEU A 38 2.37 -18.74 10.84
C LEU A 38 3.10 -18.00 11.97
N SER A 39 4.29 -17.49 11.67
CA SER A 39 5.11 -16.70 12.58
C SER A 39 4.85 -15.21 12.41
N ASP A 40 5.16 -14.42 13.45
CA ASP A 40 5.11 -12.96 13.39
C ASP A 40 5.97 -12.38 12.25
N TYR A 41 7.06 -13.07 11.90
CA TYR A 41 7.93 -12.66 10.80
C TYR A 41 7.20 -12.76 9.45
N ASN A 42 6.52 -13.88 9.21
CA ASN A 42 5.78 -14.10 7.96
C ASN A 42 4.58 -13.17 7.83
N LEU A 43 3.89 -12.88 8.94
CA LEU A 43 2.83 -11.86 8.96
C LEU A 43 3.36 -10.46 8.62
N ARG A 44 4.51 -10.07 9.17
CA ARG A 44 5.17 -8.79 8.84
C ARG A 44 5.62 -8.74 7.39
N ARG A 45 6.10 -9.86 6.84
CA ARG A 45 6.49 -9.96 5.43
C ARG A 45 5.32 -9.73 4.49
N ILE A 46 4.20 -10.41 4.72
CA ILE A 46 2.95 -10.21 3.97
C ILE A 46 2.51 -8.74 4.06
N GLY A 47 2.54 -8.16 5.27
CA GLY A 47 2.21 -6.75 5.47
C GLY A 47 3.11 -5.80 4.66
N SER A 48 4.43 -6.02 4.68
CA SER A 48 5.39 -5.21 3.91
C SER A 48 5.13 -5.29 2.41
N ASP A 49 4.86 -6.49 1.87
CA ASP A 49 4.56 -6.68 0.45
C ASP A 49 3.25 -5.97 0.06
N LEU A 50 2.27 -6.00 0.96
CA LEU A 50 1.00 -5.29 0.78
C LEU A 50 1.18 -3.76 0.83
N GLU A 51 1.99 -3.24 1.75
CA GLU A 51 2.34 -1.81 1.81
C GLU A 51 3.04 -1.34 0.52
N HIS A 52 3.96 -2.17 -0.01
CA HIS A 52 4.58 -1.89 -1.31
C HIS A 52 3.55 -1.83 -2.43
N PHE A 53 2.56 -2.73 -2.42
CA PHE A 53 1.47 -2.70 -3.39
C PHE A 53 0.62 -1.43 -3.27
N ILE A 54 0.20 -1.04 -2.06
CA ILE A 54 -0.56 0.19 -1.80
C ILE A 54 0.21 1.42 -2.28
N ARG A 55 1.52 1.50 -2.01
CA ARG A 55 2.38 2.57 -2.52
C ARG A 55 2.38 2.62 -4.04
N SER A 56 2.38 1.47 -4.71
CA SER A 56 2.30 1.41 -6.18
C SER A 56 0.96 1.94 -6.72
N LEU A 57 -0.16 1.69 -6.01
CA LEU A 57 -1.47 2.24 -6.36
C LEU A 57 -1.48 3.77 -6.22
N LEU A 58 -0.86 4.29 -5.16
CA LEU A 58 -0.72 5.73 -4.94
C LEU A 58 0.11 6.40 -6.05
N GLN A 59 1.23 5.79 -6.44
CA GLN A 59 2.09 6.29 -7.52
C GLN A 59 1.38 6.30 -8.88
N LYS A 60 0.54 5.30 -9.15
CA LYS A 60 -0.30 5.24 -10.36
C LYS A 60 -1.50 6.19 -10.32
N GLY A 61 -1.76 6.84 -9.19
CA GLY A 61 -2.92 7.69 -8.99
C GLY A 61 -4.25 6.94 -8.85
N GLU A 62 -4.22 5.63 -8.59
CA GLU A 62 -5.43 4.83 -8.34
C GLU A 62 -6.04 5.10 -6.96
N ILE A 63 -5.21 5.55 -6.02
CA ILE A 63 -5.62 6.09 -4.72
C ILE A 63 -4.93 7.44 -4.49
N SER A 64 -5.44 8.23 -3.55
CA SER A 64 -4.89 9.53 -3.19
C SER A 64 -4.95 9.77 -1.69
N TYR A 65 -4.15 10.71 -1.16
CA TYR A 65 -4.24 11.08 0.24
C TYR A 65 -5.58 11.75 0.57
N ASN A 66 -6.19 11.34 1.67
CA ASN A 66 -7.36 11.97 2.23
C ASN A 66 -6.95 13.25 2.98
N LEU A 67 -7.10 14.39 2.32
CA LEU A 67 -6.79 15.71 2.90
C LEU A 67 -7.70 16.11 4.08
N LYS A 68 -8.74 15.33 4.36
CA LYS A 68 -9.66 15.51 5.49
C LYS A 68 -9.34 14.57 6.66
N SER A 69 -8.30 13.74 6.55
CA SER A 69 -7.88 12.87 7.64
C SER A 69 -7.43 13.71 8.84
N ARG A 70 -7.45 13.11 10.04
CA ARG A 70 -7.04 13.80 11.27
C ARG A 70 -5.57 14.24 11.22
N VAL A 71 -4.71 13.47 10.53
CA VAL A 71 -3.27 13.69 10.45
C VAL A 71 -2.82 13.54 9.00
N LEU A 72 -2.15 14.57 8.48
CA LEU A 72 -1.53 14.58 7.14
C LEU A 72 -0.02 14.44 7.27
N ASN A 73 0.46 13.21 7.46
CA ASN A 73 1.88 12.87 7.59
C ASN A 73 2.51 12.35 6.29
N TYR A 74 1.70 12.01 5.27
CA TYR A 74 2.17 11.48 3.99
C TYR A 74 3.06 10.24 4.16
N SER A 75 2.55 9.21 4.86
CA SER A 75 3.30 8.02 5.27
C SER A 75 3.96 7.28 4.10
N MET A 76 3.34 7.32 2.92
CA MET A 76 3.80 6.67 1.69
C MET A 76 4.56 7.61 0.74
N GLY A 77 4.97 8.77 1.24
CA GLY A 77 5.76 9.77 0.51
C GLY A 77 4.92 10.93 -0.02
N LEU A 78 5.59 12.08 -0.23
CA LEU A 78 4.94 13.30 -0.70
C LEU A 78 4.45 13.16 -2.15
N PRO A 79 3.31 13.77 -2.51
CA PRO A 79 2.89 13.93 -3.90
C PRO A 79 4.01 14.61 -4.70
N LYS A 80 4.38 14.02 -5.84
CA LYS A 80 5.39 14.53 -6.76
C LYS A 80 4.79 14.60 -8.15
N VAL A 81 5.16 15.62 -8.91
CA VAL A 81 4.88 15.69 -10.34
C VAL A 81 6.01 14.97 -11.06
N GLU A 82 5.69 14.05 -11.97
CA GLU A 82 6.68 13.46 -12.85
C GLU A 82 7.16 14.55 -13.82
N SER A 83 8.30 15.14 -13.51
CA SER A 83 8.99 16.03 -14.45
C SER A 83 9.93 15.17 -15.30
N PRO A 84 9.90 15.27 -16.64
CA PRO A 84 10.82 14.53 -17.52
C PRO A 84 12.30 14.87 -17.25
N GLU A 85 12.60 15.97 -16.55
CA GLU A 85 13.94 16.35 -16.10
C GLU A 85 14.40 15.64 -14.81
N THR A 86 13.48 14.98 -14.08
CA THR A 86 13.75 14.39 -12.76
C THR A 86 13.91 12.86 -12.75
N GLU A 87 13.71 12.19 -13.90
CA GLU A 87 13.82 10.72 -14.04
C GLU A 87 15.24 10.13 -13.84
N GLY A 88 16.23 10.93 -13.47
CA GLY A 88 17.59 10.43 -13.16
C GLY A 88 18.40 11.29 -12.21
N ALA A 89 17.84 12.37 -11.65
CA ALA A 89 18.64 13.40 -10.95
C ALA A 89 18.80 13.16 -9.44
N TYR A 90 18.00 12.29 -8.82
CA TYR A 90 17.98 12.12 -7.37
C TYR A 90 17.96 10.65 -6.90
N ASN A 91 18.79 9.81 -7.51
CA ASN A 91 19.27 8.60 -6.84
C ASN A 91 20.57 8.97 -6.11
N LEU A 92 20.45 9.46 -4.88
CA LEU A 92 21.54 9.57 -3.91
C LEU A 92 21.36 8.49 -2.85
#